data_AF-A0A497KCI9-F1
#
_entry.id   AF-A0A497KCI9-F1
#
_cell.length_a   1.000
_cell.length_b   1.000
_cell.length_c   1.000
_cell.angle_alpha   90.00
_cell.angle_beta   90.00
_cell.angle_gamma   90.00
#
_symmetry.space_group_name_H-M   'P 1'
#
loop_
_entity.id
_entity.type
_entity.pdbx_description
1 polymer ?
#
loop_
_entity_poly.entity_id
_entity_poly.type
_entity_poly.pdbx_seq_one_letter_code
_entity_poly.pdbx_strand_id
1 'polypeptide(L)' 'MLTIRERWDVCVVVDVRGYSRVLVTGGGGFIGSHLVDRLLGEGFEVVVLDDFSSGRVENL' A
#
# COMPACT_ATOMS: atom_id res chain seq x y z
N MET A 1 4.87 24.54 -3.63
CA MET A 1 4.37 24.57 -2.23
C MET A 1 3.14 23.69 -2.16
N LEU A 2 3.32 22.44 -1.76
CA LEU A 2 2.23 21.52 -1.39
C LEU A 2 2.67 20.89 -0.07
N THR A 3 1.90 21.17 0.98
CA THR A 3 2.14 20.71 2.34
C THR A 3 1.25 19.51 2.55
N ILE A 4 1.81 18.33 2.82
CA ILE A 4 1.06 17.18 3.32
C ILE A 4 1.56 16.90 4.73
N ARG A 5 0.66 17.15 5.69
CA ARG A 5 0.75 16.80 7.11
C ARG A 5 -0.02 15.49 7.33
N GLU A 6 0.31 14.86 8.46
CA GLU A 6 -0.36 13.70 9.08
C GLU A 6 0.18 12.32 8.66
N ARG A 7 1.24 11.92 9.38
CA ARG A 7 1.47 10.61 10.02
C ARG A 7 0.98 9.35 9.27
N TRP A 8 1.92 8.67 8.61
CA TRP A 8 1.79 7.30 8.15
C TRP A 8 2.53 6.40 9.13
N ASP A 9 1.83 5.74 10.06
CA ASP A 9 2.42 4.73 10.96
C ASP A 9 2.78 3.40 10.25
N VAL A 10 2.65 3.36 8.91
CA VAL A 10 3.10 2.28 8.03
C VAL A 10 4.10 2.87 7.04
N CYS A 11 5.31 2.34 7.00
CA CYS A 11 6.38 2.82 6.13
C CYS A 11 6.00 2.56 4.66
N VAL A 12 5.48 3.59 3.97
CA VAL A 12 5.29 3.57 2.52
C VAL A 12 6.52 4.22 1.90
N VAL A 13 7.30 3.44 1.15
CA VAL A 13 8.43 3.95 0.36
C VAL A 13 7.89 4.48 -0.97
N VAL A 14 8.24 5.71 -1.31
CA VAL A 14 7.66 6.50 -2.41
C VAL A 14 8.81 7.00 -3.30
N ASP A 15 8.86 6.59 -4.59
CA ASP A 15 9.93 6.99 -5.54
C ASP A 15 9.50 8.14 -6.49
N VAL A 16 10.40 9.12 -6.64
CA VAL A 16 10.15 10.55 -6.88
C VAL A 16 10.00 11.00 -8.34
N ARG A 17 9.68 10.11 -9.30
CA ARG A 17 9.78 10.45 -10.74
C ARG A 17 8.51 10.26 -11.61
N GLY A 18 7.40 9.78 -11.07
CA GLY A 18 6.13 9.63 -11.81
C GLY A 18 5.29 8.49 -11.24
N TYR A 19 4.38 8.83 -10.34
CA TYR A 19 3.73 7.87 -9.44
C TYR A 19 2.61 7.08 -10.12
N SER A 20 2.96 5.95 -10.68
CA SER A 20 1.97 4.95 -11.11
C SER A 20 2.11 3.63 -10.38
N ARG A 21 3.17 3.40 -9.59
CA ARG A 21 3.43 2.12 -8.92
C ARG A 21 3.75 2.26 -7.43
N VAL A 22 3.14 1.40 -6.60
CA VAL A 22 3.26 1.39 -5.14
C VAL A 22 3.60 -0.02 -4.65
N LEU A 23 4.55 -0.14 -3.71
CA LEU A 23 4.84 -1.39 -2.99
C LEU A 23 4.17 -1.35 -1.62
N VAL A 24 3.29 -2.32 -1.35
CA VAL A 24 2.64 -2.51 -0.05
C VAL A 24 3.24 -3.72 0.64
N THR A 25 3.71 -3.53 1.87
CA THR A 25 4.13 -4.65 2.74
C THR A 25 2.99 -5.04 3.66
N GLY A 26 2.82 -6.35 3.91
CA GLY A 26 1.71 -6.85 4.75
C GLY A 26 0.32 -6.68 4.12
N GLY A 27 0.24 -6.69 2.77
CA GLY A 27 -0.99 -6.44 2.02
C GLY A 27 -2.09 -7.49 2.18
N GLY A 28 -1.77 -8.71 2.57
CA GLY A 28 -2.74 -9.77 2.92
C GLY A 28 -3.29 -9.65 4.35
N GLY A 29 -2.80 -8.69 5.14
CA GLY A 29 -3.32 -8.38 6.47
C GLY A 29 -4.57 -7.49 6.45
N PHE A 30 -5.19 -7.27 7.62
CA PHE A 30 -6.40 -6.45 7.75
C PHE A 30 -6.21 -5.02 7.22
N ILE A 31 -5.16 -4.32 7.66
CA ILE A 31 -4.91 -2.94 7.21
C ILE A 31 -4.37 -2.91 5.77
N GLY A 32 -3.49 -3.86 5.44
CA GLY A 32 -2.82 -3.90 4.14
C GLY A 32 -3.79 -4.13 2.98
N SER A 33 -4.77 -5.02 3.15
CA SER A 33 -5.76 -5.33 2.10
C SER A 33 -6.62 -4.13 1.75
N HIS A 34 -7.16 -3.44 2.76
CA HIS A 34 -7.90 -2.20 2.57
C HIS A 34 -7.06 -1.08 1.92
N LEU A 35 -5.76 -1.02 2.22
CA LEU A 35 -4.84 -0.08 1.57
C LEU A 35 -4.64 -0.44 0.08
N VAL A 36 -4.47 -1.72 -0.24
CA VAL A 36 -4.34 -2.21 -1.62
C VAL A 36 -5.61 -1.87 -2.42
N ASP A 37 -6.79 -2.17 -1.88
CA ASP A 37 -8.08 -1.84 -2.51
C ASP A 37 -8.19 -0.34 -2.83
N ARG A 38 -7.80 0.50 -1.86
CA ARG A 38 -7.85 1.96 -2.03
C ARG A 38 -6.90 2.45 -3.13
N LEU A 39 -5.66 1.95 -3.14
CA LEU A 39 -4.65 2.34 -4.12
C LEU A 39 -5.02 1.89 -5.54
N LEU A 40 -5.54 0.68 -5.68
CA LEU A 40 -6.08 0.20 -6.96
C LEU A 40 -7.25 1.08 -7.44
N GLY A 41 -8.17 1.45 -6.53
CA GLY A 41 -9.27 2.35 -6.82
C GLY A 41 -8.86 3.77 -7.22
N GLU A 42 -7.67 4.21 -6.83
CA GLU A 42 -7.07 5.49 -7.23
C GLU A 42 -6.25 5.39 -8.54
N GLY A 43 -6.12 4.19 -9.12
CA GLY A 43 -5.44 3.97 -10.40
C GLY A 43 -3.94 3.68 -10.28
N PHE A 44 -3.45 3.36 -9.09
CA PHE A 44 -2.08 2.92 -8.89
C PHE A 44 -1.92 1.44 -9.27
N GLU A 45 -0.79 1.09 -9.85
CA GLU A 45 -0.27 -0.26 -9.94
C GLU A 45 0.29 -0.66 -8.57
N VAL A 46 -0.24 -1.72 -7.97
CA VAL A 46 0.18 -2.13 -6.63
C VAL A 46 0.94 -3.45 -6.69
N VAL A 47 2.09 -3.50 -6.05
CA VAL A 47 2.86 -4.72 -5.79
C VAL A 47 2.76 -5.01 -4.30
N VAL A 48 2.41 -6.24 -3.93
CA VAL A 48 2.32 -6.65 -2.53
C VAL A 48 3.47 -7.57 -2.16
N LEU A 49 4.10 -7.30 -1.01
CA LEU A 49 5.03 -8.20 -0.36
C LEU A 49 4.44 -8.62 1.00
N ASP A 50 4.07 -9.87 1.14
CA ASP A 50 3.50 -10.42 2.37
C ASP A 50 4.05 -11.83 2.62
N ASP A 51 4.28 -12.15 3.89
CA ASP A 51 4.72 -13.48 4.35
C ASP A 51 3.54 -14.35 4.83
N PHE A 52 2.32 -13.79 4.85
CA PHE A 52 1.08 -14.39 5.33
C PHE A 52 1.16 -14.95 6.76
N SER A 53 2.04 -14.39 7.59
CA SER A 53 2.19 -14.79 9.00
C SER A 53 0.92 -14.56 9.83
N SER A 54 0.16 -13.51 9.50
CA SER A 54 -1.14 -13.17 10.11
C SER A 54 -2.23 -12.83 9.08
N GLY A 55 -1.85 -12.65 7.82
CA GLY A 55 -2.74 -12.37 6.69
C GLY A 55 -3.26 -13.63 6.00
N ARG A 56 -4.14 -13.45 5.02
CA ARG A 56 -4.69 -14.50 4.18
C ARG A 56 -4.70 -14.05 2.73
N VAL A 57 -4.44 -14.97 1.80
CA VAL A 57 -4.44 -14.66 0.36
C VAL A 57 -5.83 -14.20 -0.10
N GLU A 58 -6.89 -14.69 0.53
CA GLU A 58 -8.27 -14.32 0.22
C GLU A 58 -8.61 -12.85 0.56
N ASN A 59 -7.72 -12.14 1.26
CA ASN A 59 -7.87 -10.71 1.52
C ASN A 59 -7.36 -9.83 0.36
N LEU A 60 -6.86 -10.41 -0.74
CA LEU A 60 -6.31 -9.72 -1.92
C LEU A 60 -6.99 -10.15 -3.23
#